data_AF-A0A7S4AB81-F1
#
_entry.id   AF-A0A7S4AB81-F1
#
_cell.length_a   1.000
_cell.length_b   1.000
_cell.length_c   1.000
_cell.angle_alpha   90.00
_cell.angle_beta   90.00
_cell.angle_gamma   90.00
#
_symmetry.space_group_name_H-M   'P 1'
#
loop_
_entity.id
_entity.type
_entity.pdbx_description
1 polymer ?
#
loop_
_entity_poly.entity_id
_entity_poly.type
_entity_poly.pdbx_seq_one_letter_code
_entity_poly.pdbx_strand_id
1 'polypeptide(L)'
;MDCVGKFEGGKSATHVATLRHDGIDYLGRSNGGYDGEVLPAFERGFALLEKFNFTFDLQYAPAQLVAASKLCARHSNTKVVIDHLGKPRMLLGADAKDNKNNTILNEGELAVWREGMKGMAQNKNAFAKISMVGFAIPGWIRTEARIELMRALVREVVEIFGPERCMVATIFYMDAAISDGYNDIGPEVPRFL
;
A
#
# COMPACT_ATOMS: atom_id res chain seq x y z
N MET A 1 -4.46 -4.78 -8.19
CA MET A 1 -3.44 -4.30 -9.13
C MET A 1 -3.69 -2.80 -9.19
N ASP A 2 -2.81 -1.94 -8.68
CA ASP A 2 -3.10 -0.51 -8.40
C ASP A 2 -2.42 0.44 -9.40
N CYS A 3 -3.05 1.58 -9.69
CA CYS A 3 -2.73 2.41 -10.85
C CYS A 3 -1.34 3.06 -10.72
N VAL A 4 -0.50 2.91 -11.74
CA VAL A 4 0.76 3.67 -11.88
C VAL A 4 0.73 4.58 -13.11
N GLY A 5 -0.46 4.82 -13.66
CA GLY A 5 -0.65 5.52 -14.93
C GLY A 5 -2.12 5.57 -15.34
N LYS A 6 -2.39 6.12 -16.52
CA LYS A 6 -3.74 6.11 -17.12
C LYS A 6 -4.25 4.68 -17.24
N PHE A 7 -5.56 4.47 -17.13
CA PHE A 7 -6.17 3.17 -17.41
C PHE A 7 -5.97 2.79 -18.87
N GLU A 8 -5.19 1.74 -19.13
CA GLU A 8 -4.85 1.25 -20.47
C GLU A 8 -5.67 0.00 -20.83
N GLY A 9 -6.99 0.05 -20.62
CA GLY A 9 -7.88 -1.05 -21.00
C GLY A 9 -7.55 -2.38 -20.31
N GLY A 10 -7.19 -2.34 -19.02
CA GLY A 10 -6.82 -3.53 -18.24
C GLY A 10 -5.33 -3.89 -18.26
N LYS A 11 -4.49 -3.17 -19.01
CA LYS A 11 -3.02 -3.36 -18.98
C LYS A 11 -2.35 -2.64 -17.82
N SER A 12 -2.87 -1.48 -17.43
CA SER A 12 -2.54 -0.84 -16.17
C SER A 12 -3.54 -1.27 -15.11
N ALA A 13 -2.95 -1.81 -14.07
CA ALA A 13 -3.53 -2.31 -12.86
C ALA A 13 -4.45 -1.27 -12.19
N THR A 14 -5.76 -1.46 -12.12
CA THR A 14 -6.64 -0.77 -11.14
C THR A 14 -7.34 -1.83 -10.29
N HIS A 15 -7.55 -1.58 -8.99
CA HIS A 15 -8.23 -2.56 -8.14
C HIS A 15 -9.57 -2.90 -8.80
N VAL A 16 -9.77 -4.16 -9.19
CA VAL A 16 -10.88 -4.57 -10.08
C VAL A 16 -12.25 -4.38 -9.41
N ALA A 17 -12.23 -4.13 -8.09
CA ALA A 17 -13.39 -3.87 -7.25
C ALA A 17 -13.69 -2.37 -7.00
N THR A 18 -12.99 -1.43 -7.66
CA THR A 18 -13.28 0.01 -7.46
C THR A 18 -14.61 0.37 -8.12
N LEU A 19 -15.64 0.70 -7.31
CA LEU A 19 -17.00 1.04 -7.78
C LEU A 19 -17.07 2.31 -8.65
N ARG A 20 -16.02 3.14 -8.63
CA ARG A 20 -15.86 4.30 -9.53
C ARG A 20 -14.44 4.28 -10.06
N HIS A 21 -14.31 4.01 -11.35
CA HIS A 21 -13.05 4.11 -12.06
C HIS A 21 -13.25 4.99 -13.30
N ASP A 22 -12.67 6.18 -13.27
CA ASP A 22 -12.69 7.17 -14.34
C ASP A 22 -11.31 7.36 -15.01
N GLY A 23 -10.32 6.53 -14.63
CA GLY A 23 -8.95 6.64 -15.14
C GLY A 23 -8.16 7.85 -14.63
N ILE A 24 -8.64 8.53 -13.60
CA ILE A 24 -8.01 9.73 -13.05
C ILE A 24 -7.09 9.36 -11.89
N ASP A 25 -5.82 9.75 -12.00
CA ASP A 25 -4.91 9.79 -10.85
C ASP A 25 -5.08 11.13 -10.13
N TYR A 26 -5.78 11.09 -9.00
CA TYR A 26 -6.16 12.24 -8.20
C TYR A 26 -5.00 12.91 -7.44
N LEU A 27 -3.80 12.29 -7.41
CA LEU A 27 -2.61 12.83 -6.72
C LEU A 27 -1.37 12.92 -7.62
N GLY A 28 -1.20 11.98 -8.55
CA GLY A 28 0.01 11.86 -9.37
C GLY A 28 0.08 12.87 -10.52
N ARG A 29 -1.05 13.29 -11.13
CA ARG A 29 -1.05 14.34 -12.16
C ARG A 29 -0.60 15.70 -11.63
N SER A 30 -0.66 15.85 -10.32
CA SER A 30 -0.48 17.12 -9.64
C SER A 30 0.87 17.20 -8.91
N ASN A 31 1.80 16.26 -9.09
CA ASN A 31 3.03 16.22 -8.29
C ASN A 31 2.72 16.29 -6.77
N GLY A 32 1.59 15.73 -6.33
CA GLY A 32 1.08 15.81 -4.96
C GLY A 32 0.30 17.07 -4.58
N GLY A 33 0.04 18.03 -5.49
CA GLY A 33 -0.96 19.10 -5.31
C GLY A 33 -1.44 19.79 -6.60
N TYR A 34 -2.63 20.38 -6.62
CA TYR A 34 -3.32 21.05 -7.74
C TYR A 34 -2.51 21.40 -9.03
N ASP A 35 -2.93 20.88 -10.20
CA ASP A 35 -2.38 21.18 -11.56
C ASP A 35 -3.26 22.08 -12.43
N GLY A 36 -4.39 22.56 -11.91
CA GLY A 36 -5.27 23.48 -12.64
C GLY A 36 -6.54 22.90 -13.25
N GLU A 37 -6.65 21.58 -13.46
CA GLU A 37 -7.77 21.05 -14.27
C GLU A 37 -8.62 19.95 -13.60
N VAL A 38 -8.06 19.14 -12.69
CA VAL A 38 -8.78 17.95 -12.17
C VAL A 38 -8.99 17.94 -10.64
N LEU A 39 -8.25 18.77 -9.89
CA LEU A 39 -8.00 18.57 -8.45
C LEU A 39 -8.87 19.25 -7.38
N PRO A 40 -9.78 20.20 -7.63
CA PRO A 40 -10.33 20.97 -6.50
C PRO A 40 -11.44 20.22 -5.75
N ALA A 41 -12.11 19.21 -6.34
CA ALA A 41 -13.16 18.48 -5.64
C ALA A 41 -12.65 17.42 -4.66
N PHE A 42 -11.63 16.64 -5.05
CA PHE A 42 -11.04 15.62 -4.19
C PHE A 42 -10.39 16.24 -2.96
N GLU A 43 -9.51 17.23 -3.15
CA GLU A 43 -8.81 17.86 -2.03
C GLU A 43 -9.78 18.62 -1.09
N ARG A 44 -10.86 19.21 -1.63
CA ARG A 44 -11.96 19.74 -0.79
C ARG A 44 -12.64 18.65 0.03
N GLY A 45 -12.95 17.50 -0.57
CA GLY A 45 -13.54 16.37 0.13
C GLY A 45 -12.63 15.82 1.22
N PHE A 46 -11.33 15.71 0.92
CA PHE A 46 -10.30 15.30 1.87
C PHE A 46 -10.22 16.28 3.05
N ALA A 47 -10.18 17.59 2.79
CA ALA A 47 -10.16 18.61 3.84
C ALA A 47 -11.41 18.59 4.75
N LEU A 48 -12.56 18.13 4.24
CA LEU A 48 -13.76 17.98 5.06
C LEU A 48 -13.65 16.85 6.09
N LEU A 49 -12.74 15.88 5.92
CA LEU A 49 -12.57 14.78 6.87
C LEU A 49 -12.15 15.30 8.26
N GLU A 50 -11.28 16.31 8.30
CA GLU A 50 -10.90 17.00 9.53
C GLU A 50 -12.12 17.51 10.30
N LYS A 51 -13.04 18.19 9.60
CA LYS A 51 -14.25 18.77 10.20
C LYS A 51 -15.11 17.73 10.91
N PHE A 52 -15.11 16.49 10.43
CA PHE A 52 -15.91 15.40 10.98
C PHE A 52 -15.07 14.40 11.81
N ASN A 53 -13.79 14.69 12.05
CA ASN A 53 -12.84 13.81 12.73
C ASN A 53 -12.78 12.39 12.12
N PHE A 54 -12.86 12.32 10.78
CA PHE A 54 -12.67 11.09 10.04
C PHE A 54 -11.20 10.89 9.65
N THR A 55 -10.82 9.62 9.54
CA THR A 55 -9.53 9.21 8.98
C THR A 55 -9.65 8.97 7.48
N PHE A 56 -8.52 8.98 6.79
CA PHE A 56 -8.42 8.58 5.39
C PHE A 56 -7.51 7.36 5.25
N ASP A 57 -8.05 6.23 4.82
CA ASP A 57 -7.27 5.05 4.47
C ASP A 57 -6.73 5.17 3.04
N LEU A 58 -5.40 5.18 2.92
CA LEU A 58 -4.65 5.42 1.69
C LEU A 58 -4.16 4.08 1.10
N GLN A 59 -4.86 3.60 0.08
CA GLN A 59 -4.54 2.40 -0.69
C GLN A 59 -3.92 2.75 -2.05
N TYR A 60 -2.60 2.94 -2.11
CA TYR A 60 -1.89 3.48 -3.28
C TYR A 60 -0.72 2.60 -3.75
N ALA A 61 -0.25 2.83 -4.99
CA ALA A 61 1.01 2.27 -5.46
C ALA A 61 2.21 2.99 -4.81
N PRO A 62 3.35 2.32 -4.56
CA PRO A 62 4.51 2.91 -3.90
C PRO A 62 4.98 4.24 -4.51
N ALA A 63 5.01 4.33 -5.84
CA ALA A 63 5.42 5.53 -6.58
C ALA A 63 4.56 6.77 -6.29
N GLN A 64 3.32 6.58 -5.84
CA GLN A 64 2.39 7.67 -5.56
C GLN A 64 2.46 8.16 -4.11
N LEU A 65 3.14 7.44 -3.21
CA LEU A 65 3.25 7.82 -1.79
C LEU A 65 3.98 9.16 -1.60
N VAL A 66 4.95 9.49 -2.47
CA VAL A 66 5.62 10.80 -2.44
C VAL A 66 4.62 11.92 -2.72
N ALA A 67 3.75 11.76 -3.71
CA ALA A 67 2.68 12.72 -3.99
C ALA A 67 1.68 12.80 -2.82
N ALA A 68 1.29 11.67 -2.24
CA ALA A 68 0.41 11.62 -1.06
C ALA A 68 1.02 12.32 0.16
N SER A 69 2.33 12.24 0.36
CA SER A 69 3.02 12.91 1.47
C SER A 69 2.84 14.43 1.43
N LYS A 70 2.81 15.02 0.23
CA LYS A 70 2.59 16.45 0.04
C LYS A 70 1.16 16.85 0.37
N LEU A 71 0.17 15.99 0.09
CA LEU A 71 -1.21 16.20 0.53
C LEU A 71 -1.29 16.16 2.06
N CYS A 72 -0.68 15.16 2.69
CA CYS A 72 -0.65 15.03 4.15
C CYS A 72 -0.04 16.26 4.82
N ALA A 73 1.03 16.81 4.25
CA ALA A 73 1.69 18.01 4.75
C ALA A 73 0.80 19.25 4.69
N ARG A 74 -0.04 19.40 3.64
CA ARG A 74 -0.98 20.52 3.53
C ARG A 74 -2.18 20.40 4.47
N HIS A 75 -2.58 19.19 4.83
CA HIS A 75 -3.75 18.88 5.65
C HIS A 75 -3.35 18.12 6.91
N SER A 76 -2.45 18.72 7.69
CA SER A 76 -1.77 18.09 8.83
C SER A 76 -2.69 17.66 9.98
N ASN A 77 -3.94 18.11 9.99
CA ASN A 77 -4.96 17.72 10.98
C ASN A 77 -5.80 16.51 10.55
N THR A 78 -5.78 16.15 9.26
CA THR A 78 -6.48 14.95 8.77
C THR A 78 -5.57 13.73 8.96
N LYS A 79 -6.01 12.75 9.74
CA LYS A 79 -5.24 11.50 9.94
C LYS A 79 -5.31 10.63 8.70
N VAL A 80 -4.15 10.17 8.25
CA VAL A 80 -4.00 9.30 7.07
C VAL A 80 -3.40 7.98 7.51
N VAL A 81 -3.99 6.87 7.09
CA VAL A 81 -3.50 5.52 7.37
C VAL A 81 -3.09 4.87 6.06
N ILE A 82 -1.80 4.56 5.92
CA ILE A 82 -1.25 3.87 4.76
C ILE A 82 -1.61 2.39 4.89
N ASP A 83 -2.30 1.85 3.88
CA ASP A 83 -2.67 0.45 3.85
C ASP A 83 -1.50 -0.45 3.45
N HIS A 84 -1.52 -1.69 3.93
CA HIS A 84 -0.74 -2.82 3.39
C HIS A 84 0.77 -2.61 3.24
N LEU A 85 1.44 -2.09 4.28
CA LEU A 85 2.86 -1.70 4.28
C LEU A 85 3.21 -0.65 3.20
N GLY A 86 2.26 0.12 2.67
CA GLY A 86 2.53 1.00 1.52
C GLY A 86 2.69 0.24 0.20
N LYS A 87 2.21 -1.02 0.19
CA LYS A 87 2.06 -1.90 -0.97
C LYS A 87 3.31 -2.06 -1.85
N PRO A 88 4.51 -2.35 -1.30
CA PRO A 88 5.65 -2.71 -2.13
C PRO A 88 5.30 -3.92 -3.00
N ARG A 89 5.79 -3.95 -4.24
CA ARG A 89 5.33 -4.91 -5.24
C ARG A 89 6.42 -5.87 -5.64
N MET A 90 6.11 -7.17 -5.56
CA MET A 90 6.93 -8.24 -6.12
C MET A 90 8.43 -8.02 -5.85
N LEU A 91 8.76 -7.74 -4.58
CA LEU A 91 10.14 -7.48 -4.18
C LEU A 91 11.02 -8.69 -4.45
N LEU A 92 10.43 -9.88 -4.38
CA LEU A 92 10.99 -11.12 -4.91
C LEU A 92 10.12 -11.62 -6.05
N GLY A 93 10.74 -12.35 -6.99
CA GLY A 93 10.03 -12.98 -8.08
C GLY A 93 8.99 -13.99 -7.61
N ALA A 94 8.07 -14.32 -8.53
CA ALA A 94 6.98 -15.27 -8.30
C ALA A 94 7.51 -16.60 -7.77
N ASP A 95 6.79 -17.16 -6.80
CA ASP A 95 7.10 -18.47 -6.24
C ASP A 95 6.30 -19.56 -6.97
N ALA A 96 6.66 -19.75 -8.23
CA ALA A 96 6.03 -20.72 -9.13
C ALA A 96 6.80 -22.06 -9.16
N LYS A 97 6.11 -23.14 -9.58
CA LYS A 97 6.66 -24.51 -9.60
C LYS A 97 7.98 -24.66 -10.38
N ASP A 98 8.23 -23.77 -11.34
CA ASP A 98 9.39 -23.70 -12.21
C ASP A 98 10.49 -22.72 -11.75
N ASN A 99 10.21 -21.85 -10.75
CA ASN A 99 11.14 -20.84 -10.22
C ASN A 99 11.21 -20.82 -8.68
N LYS A 100 11.34 -22.02 -8.08
CA LYS A 100 11.15 -22.34 -6.65
C LYS A 100 12.04 -21.62 -5.63
N ASN A 101 12.79 -20.58 -5.96
CA ASN A 101 13.48 -19.77 -4.96
C ASN A 101 14.06 -18.48 -5.53
N ASN A 102 13.32 -17.72 -6.35
CA ASN A 102 13.86 -16.41 -6.74
C ASN A 102 14.03 -15.51 -5.50
N THR A 103 15.28 -15.35 -5.07
CA THR A 103 15.71 -14.47 -3.98
C THR A 103 16.38 -13.20 -4.49
N ILE A 104 16.35 -12.95 -5.81
CA ILE A 104 16.86 -11.71 -6.39
C ILE A 104 15.88 -10.60 -6.05
N LEU A 105 16.38 -9.62 -5.28
CA LEU A 105 15.63 -8.47 -4.84
C LEU A 105 15.42 -7.49 -5.99
N ASN A 106 14.18 -7.02 -6.15
CA ASN A 106 13.88 -5.90 -7.02
C ASN A 106 14.26 -4.59 -6.32
N GLU A 107 15.54 -4.22 -6.44
CA GLU A 107 16.10 -3.00 -5.82
C GLU A 107 15.38 -1.72 -6.27
N GLY A 108 14.87 -1.68 -7.51
CA GLY A 108 14.15 -0.52 -8.05
C GLY A 108 12.81 -0.29 -7.34
N GLU A 109 11.97 -1.33 -7.23
CA GLU A 109 10.70 -1.23 -6.50
C GLU A 109 10.92 -0.98 -5.01
N LEU A 110 11.98 -1.58 -4.42
CA LEU A 110 12.33 -1.35 -3.02
C LEU A 110 12.75 0.11 -2.77
N ALA A 111 13.55 0.70 -3.65
CA ALA A 111 13.97 2.10 -3.54
C ALA A 111 12.77 3.06 -3.63
N VAL A 112 11.88 2.86 -4.61
CA VAL A 112 10.65 3.66 -4.78
C VAL A 112 9.76 3.57 -3.54
N TRP A 113 9.57 2.36 -3.01
CA TRP A 113 8.81 2.15 -1.78
C TRP A 113 9.43 2.85 -0.57
N ARG A 114 10.75 2.73 -0.38
CA ARG A 114 11.46 3.39 0.72
C ARG A 114 11.33 4.90 0.66
N GLU A 115 11.48 5.49 -0.52
CA GLU A 115 11.31 6.93 -0.71
C GLU A 115 9.90 7.38 -0.29
N GLY A 116 8.88 6.69 -0.80
CA GLY A 116 7.49 6.93 -0.49
C GLY A 116 7.17 6.84 1.01
N MET A 117 7.58 5.74 1.65
CA MET A 117 7.33 5.51 3.07
C MET A 117 8.04 6.53 3.96
N LYS A 118 9.31 6.86 3.66
CA LYS A 118 10.06 7.88 4.40
C LYS A 118 9.46 9.26 4.23
N GLY A 119 8.98 9.60 3.04
CA GLY A 119 8.28 10.86 2.76
C GLY A 119 6.97 10.97 3.55
N MET A 120 6.17 9.91 3.55
CA MET A 120 4.95 9.85 4.36
C MET A 120 5.25 9.99 5.84
N ALA A 121 6.27 9.32 6.36
CA ALA A 121 6.60 9.32 7.78
C ALA A 121 7.05 10.67 8.35
N GLN A 122 7.48 11.61 7.49
CA GLN A 122 7.72 13.01 7.90
C GLN A 122 6.44 13.70 8.40
N ASN A 123 5.27 13.19 8.02
CA ASN A 123 3.98 13.72 8.42
C ASN A 123 3.51 13.05 9.71
N LYS A 124 3.35 13.82 10.78
CA LYS A 124 2.92 13.30 12.11
C LYS A 124 1.51 12.72 12.10
N ASN A 125 0.68 13.12 11.15
CA ASN A 125 -0.67 12.62 10.91
C ASN A 125 -0.71 11.38 10.01
N ALA A 126 0.43 10.85 9.56
CA ALA A 126 0.51 9.61 8.80
C ALA A 126 0.82 8.39 9.68
N PHE A 127 0.03 7.35 9.51
CA PHE A 127 0.09 6.06 10.19
C PHE A 127 0.25 4.93 9.17
N ALA A 128 0.68 3.74 9.59
CA ALA A 128 0.88 2.60 8.70
C ALA A 128 0.23 1.32 9.23
N LYS A 129 -0.48 0.60 8.35
CA LYS A 129 -0.96 -0.76 8.60
C LYS A 129 0.03 -1.80 8.09
N ILE A 130 0.46 -2.68 8.98
CA ILE A 130 1.20 -3.90 8.68
C ILE A 130 0.17 -4.99 8.37
N SER A 131 -0.05 -5.23 7.07
CA SER A 131 -1.09 -6.12 6.55
C SER A 131 -0.82 -6.50 5.10
N MET A 132 -1.51 -7.51 4.57
CA MET A 132 -1.36 -8.00 3.18
C MET A 132 0.11 -8.25 2.77
N VAL A 133 0.90 -8.78 3.71
CA VAL A 133 2.35 -8.92 3.60
C VAL A 133 2.78 -9.80 2.41
N GLY A 134 2.01 -10.85 2.09
CA GLY A 134 2.29 -11.74 0.95
C GLY A 134 2.26 -11.08 -0.42
N PHE A 135 1.69 -9.88 -0.55
CA PHE A 135 1.74 -9.12 -1.80
C PHE A 135 3.14 -8.57 -2.10
N ALA A 136 3.88 -8.18 -1.05
CA ALA A 136 5.24 -7.70 -1.17
C ALA A 136 6.20 -8.83 -1.54
N ILE A 137 6.00 -9.98 -0.91
CA ILE A 137 6.83 -11.16 -1.05
C ILE A 137 5.91 -12.37 -1.24
N PRO A 138 5.63 -12.78 -2.48
CA PRO A 138 4.84 -13.99 -2.73
C PRO A 138 5.45 -15.21 -2.03
N GLY A 139 4.64 -16.03 -1.36
CA GLY A 139 5.14 -17.22 -0.66
C GLY A 139 6.11 -16.92 0.49
N TRP A 140 5.96 -15.77 1.16
CA TRP A 140 6.93 -15.27 2.16
C TRP A 140 7.24 -16.25 3.31
N ILE A 141 6.32 -17.15 3.62
CA ILE A 141 6.44 -18.18 4.67
C ILE A 141 7.22 -19.44 4.24
N ARG A 142 7.51 -19.61 2.94
CA ARG A 142 7.99 -20.90 2.41
C ARG A 142 9.47 -21.17 2.60
N THR A 143 10.29 -20.14 2.76
CA THR A 143 11.74 -20.27 2.99
C THR A 143 12.22 -19.28 4.04
N GLU A 144 13.27 -19.64 4.77
CA GLU A 144 13.84 -18.77 5.81
C GLU A 144 14.27 -17.40 5.23
N ALA A 145 14.88 -17.40 4.04
CA ALA A 145 15.29 -16.16 3.38
C ALA A 145 14.11 -15.21 3.10
N ARG A 146 12.94 -15.74 2.73
CA ARG A 146 11.73 -14.93 2.50
C ARG A 146 11.12 -14.44 3.81
N ILE A 147 11.12 -15.29 4.85
CA ILE A 147 10.66 -14.92 6.20
C ILE A 147 11.53 -13.79 6.76
N GLU A 148 12.85 -13.88 6.63
CA GLU A 148 13.78 -12.85 7.08
C GLU A 148 13.57 -11.53 6.33
N LEU A 149 13.38 -11.57 5.00
CA LEU A 149 13.09 -10.35 4.23
C LEU A 149 11.77 -9.72 4.68
N MET A 150 10.73 -10.53 4.91
CA MET A 150 9.46 -10.02 5.43
C MET A 150 9.64 -9.36 6.80
N ARG A 151 10.36 -10.03 7.70
CA ARG A 151 10.66 -9.52 9.03
C ARG A 151 11.44 -8.21 8.96
N ALA A 152 12.41 -8.11 8.05
CA ALA A 152 13.17 -6.89 7.81
C ALA A 152 12.28 -5.74 7.34
N LEU A 153 11.37 -5.97 6.40
CA LEU A 153 10.42 -4.95 5.93
C LEU A 153 9.48 -4.46 7.04
N VAL A 154 8.94 -5.38 7.84
CA VAL A 154 8.09 -5.01 8.99
C VAL A 154 8.87 -4.17 9.99
N ARG A 155 10.10 -4.56 10.32
CA ARG A 155 10.98 -3.78 11.21
C ARG A 155 11.30 -2.41 10.63
N GLU A 156 11.58 -2.32 9.34
CA GLU A 156 11.86 -1.07 8.63
C GLU A 156 10.67 -0.11 8.69
N VAL A 157 9.43 -0.60 8.51
CA VAL A 157 8.22 0.23 8.67
C VAL A 157 8.10 0.76 10.11
N VAL A 158 8.30 -0.10 11.11
CA VAL A 158 8.24 0.30 12.52
C VAL A 158 9.34 1.30 12.87
N GLU A 159 10.53 1.17 12.30
CA GLU A 159 11.63 2.12 12.48
C GLU A 159 11.33 3.48 11.83
N ILE A 160 10.78 3.47 10.62
CA ILE A 160 10.43 4.69 9.88
C ILE A 160 9.31 5.48 10.57
N PHE A 161 8.27 4.78 11.04
CA PHE A 161 7.07 5.42 11.60
C PHE A 161 7.12 5.56 13.12
N GLY A 162 7.86 4.72 13.83
CA GLY A 162 7.69 4.53 15.27
C GLY A 162 6.52 3.59 15.57
N PRO A 163 6.60 2.80 16.65
CA PRO A 163 5.59 1.80 16.99
C PRO A 163 4.20 2.41 17.26
N GLU A 164 4.14 3.64 17.77
CA GLU A 164 2.90 4.35 18.07
C GLU A 164 2.11 4.77 16.82
N ARG A 165 2.75 4.77 15.65
CA ARG A 165 2.10 5.05 14.35
C ARG A 165 1.89 3.80 13.49
N CYS A 166 2.15 2.62 14.05
CA CYS A 166 1.97 1.34 13.38
C CYS A 166 0.80 0.54 13.96
N MET A 167 0.08 -0.18 13.10
CA MET A 167 -1.01 -1.08 13.50
C MET A 167 -1.00 -2.36 12.67
N VAL A 168 -1.51 -3.46 13.20
CA VAL A 168 -1.65 -4.73 12.48
C VAL A 168 -3.08 -4.87 11.97
N ALA A 169 -3.26 -5.36 10.73
CA ALA A 169 -4.58 -5.67 10.18
C ALA A 169 -4.58 -7.02 9.44
N THR A 170 -5.66 -7.78 9.55
CA THR A 170 -5.75 -9.16 9.05
C THR A 170 -6.20 -9.28 7.59
N ILE A 171 -6.96 -8.30 7.08
CA ILE A 171 -7.53 -8.30 5.73
C ILE A 171 -8.44 -9.53 5.46
N PHE A 172 -9.14 -9.98 6.49
CA PHE A 172 -10.09 -11.09 6.38
C PHE A 172 -11.37 -10.67 5.61
N TYR A 173 -12.00 -11.47 4.74
CA TYR A 173 -11.83 -12.90 4.44
C TYR A 173 -11.46 -13.26 2.99
N MET A 174 -11.54 -12.33 2.03
CA MET A 174 -11.30 -12.65 0.61
C MET A 174 -9.83 -12.52 0.19
N ASP A 175 -9.07 -11.60 0.78
CA ASP A 175 -7.66 -11.37 0.42
C ASP A 175 -6.67 -12.06 1.38
N ALA A 176 -7.17 -12.80 2.38
CA ALA A 176 -6.34 -13.59 3.30
C ALA A 176 -5.42 -14.57 2.54
N ALA A 177 -5.92 -15.17 1.46
CA ALA A 177 -5.19 -16.10 0.58
C ALA A 177 -4.06 -15.46 -0.26
N ILE A 178 -4.02 -14.12 -0.34
CA ILE A 178 -2.95 -13.36 -1.03
C ILE A 178 -1.94 -12.84 0.00
N SER A 179 -2.34 -12.68 1.26
CA SER A 179 -1.44 -12.32 2.36
C SER A 179 -0.52 -13.47 2.79
N ASP A 180 -0.88 -14.73 2.50
CA ASP A 180 -0.12 -15.93 2.85
C ASP A 180 0.50 -16.67 1.65
N GLY A 181 0.16 -16.27 0.42
CA GLY A 181 0.67 -16.89 -0.80
C GLY A 181 0.02 -18.24 -1.05
N TYR A 182 -1.14 -18.22 -1.71
CA TYR A 182 -1.84 -19.43 -2.18
C TYR A 182 -2.08 -20.45 -1.06
N ASN A 183 -3.16 -20.24 -0.29
CA ASN A 183 -4.02 -21.28 0.30
C ASN A 183 -3.47 -22.33 1.29
N ASP A 184 -2.17 -22.36 1.65
CA ASP A 184 -1.70 -23.45 2.52
C ASP A 184 -1.85 -23.19 4.03
N ILE A 185 -2.10 -21.95 4.51
CA ILE A 185 -2.18 -21.63 5.97
C ILE A 185 -3.27 -20.61 6.36
N GLY A 186 -4.19 -20.27 5.45
CA GLY A 186 -5.33 -19.41 5.82
C GLY A 186 -6.28 -20.14 6.78
N PRO A 187 -6.79 -19.49 7.86
CA PRO A 187 -7.77 -20.14 8.72
C PRO A 187 -9.02 -20.50 7.89
N GLU A 188 -9.51 -21.73 8.03
CA GLU A 188 -10.83 -22.09 7.49
C GLU A 188 -11.85 -21.11 8.04
N VAL A 189 -12.58 -20.45 7.14
CA VAL A 189 -13.69 -19.57 7.52
C VAL A 189 -14.69 -20.44 8.29
N PRO A 190 -15.00 -20.16 9.57
CA PRO A 190 -16.17 -20.76 10.20
C PRO A 190 -17.34 -20.35 9.32
N ARG A 191 -18.08 -21.32 8.76
CA ARG A 191 -19.35 -21.04 8.10
C ARG A 191 -20.26 -20.42 9.17
N PHE A 192 -20.28 -19.10 9.25
CA PHE A 192 -21.34 -18.41 9.94
C PHE A 192 -22.59 -18.64 9.09
N LEU A 193 -23.52 -19.40 9.68
CA LEU A 193 -24.87 -19.68 9.17
C LEU A 193 -25.56 -18.40 8.72
#